data_AF-A0A959NAV7-F1
#
_entry.id   AF-A0A959NAV7-F1
#
_cell.length_a   1.000
_cell.length_b   1.000
_cell.length_c   1.000
_cell.angle_alpha   90.00
_cell.angle_beta   90.00
_cell.angle_gamma   90.00
#
_symmetry.space_group_name_H-M   'P 1'
#
loop_
_entity.id
_entity.type
_entity.pdbx_description
1 polymer ?
#
loop_
_entity_poly.entity_id
_entity_poly.type
_entity_poly.pdbx_seq_one_letter_code
_entity_poly.pdbx_strand_id
1 'polypeptide(L)'
;TKMTISTENNTYIKIDDCLPEIDEYQATYHNLRIIIPYTGRIRIARDFISDFLFNMGFQKPSSYKTVYDFKLDKGKIIEMKDRSEDAAIVRNYLHNTGTTHINLIKKINASFKLDFEFE
;
A
#
# COMPACT_ATOMS: atom_id res chain seq x y z
N THR A 1 -6.26 -13.23 14.83
CA THR A 1 -5.59 -11.99 14.37
C THR A 1 -5.56 -11.01 15.52
N LYS A 2 -4.43 -10.31 15.74
CA LYS A 2 -4.28 -9.30 16.79
C LYS A 2 -4.10 -7.91 16.18
N MET A 3 -4.71 -6.89 16.76
CA MET A 3 -4.53 -5.50 16.39
C MET A 3 -4.13 -4.71 17.62
N THR A 4 -2.93 -4.15 17.62
CA THR A 4 -2.43 -3.34 18.72
C THR A 4 -2.54 -1.87 18.34
N ILE A 5 -3.21 -1.09 19.18
CA ILE A 5 -3.35 0.36 19.01
C ILE A 5 -2.80 1.08 20.23
N SER A 6 -2.24 2.25 20.00
CA SER A 6 -1.90 3.21 21.04
C SER A 6 -2.69 4.49 20.75
N THR A 7 -3.21 5.12 21.81
CA THR A 7 -3.97 6.37 21.70
C THR A 7 -3.30 7.41 22.57
N GLU A 8 -3.33 8.69 22.15
CA GLU A 8 -2.66 9.78 22.88
C GLU A 8 -3.11 9.88 24.34
N ASN A 9 -4.38 9.54 24.62
CA ASN A 9 -4.98 9.64 25.95
C ASN A 9 -5.11 8.30 26.69
N ASN A 10 -4.57 7.20 26.16
CA ASN A 10 -4.79 5.84 26.67
C ASN A 10 -6.28 5.47 26.83
N THR A 11 -7.14 6.04 26.00
CA THR A 11 -8.57 5.74 25.99
C THR A 11 -8.87 4.77 24.87
N TYR A 12 -9.34 3.56 25.21
CA TYR A 12 -9.62 2.52 24.26
C TYR A 12 -11.11 2.20 24.25
N ILE A 13 -11.74 2.32 23.08
CA ILE A 13 -13.17 2.06 22.91
C ILE A 13 -13.42 0.59 22.63
N LYS A 14 -14.55 0.06 23.09
CA LYS A 14 -15.02 -1.24 22.63
C LYS A 14 -15.26 -1.17 21.12
N ILE A 15 -14.80 -2.18 20.38
CA ILE A 15 -15.10 -2.30 18.95
C ILE A 15 -15.95 -3.56 18.74
N ASP A 16 -17.20 -3.36 18.33
CA ASP A 16 -18.27 -4.37 18.37
C ASP A 16 -18.38 -5.01 19.77
N ASP A 17 -18.07 -6.31 19.87
CA ASP A 17 -18.03 -7.08 21.11
C ASP A 17 -16.62 -7.35 21.64
N CYS A 18 -15.60 -6.72 21.04
CA CYS A 18 -14.21 -6.89 21.42
C CYS A 18 -13.72 -5.72 22.28
N LEU A 19 -13.33 -6.04 23.52
CA LEU A 19 -12.52 -5.14 24.36
C LEU A 19 -11.04 -5.49 24.17
N PRO A 20 -10.14 -4.50 24.23
CA PRO A 20 -8.72 -4.78 24.17
C PRO A 20 -8.23 -5.36 25.50
N GLU A 21 -7.20 -6.18 25.40
CA GLU A 21 -6.28 -6.46 26.50
C GLU A 21 -5.32 -5.27 26.63
N ILE A 22 -5.29 -4.61 27.78
CA ILE A 22 -4.45 -3.43 28.03
C ILE A 22 -3.26 -3.85 28.89
N ASP A 23 -2.05 -3.51 28.42
CA ASP A 23 -0.82 -3.60 29.21
C ASP A 23 -0.26 -2.19 29.51
N GLU A 24 0.97 -2.11 30.04
CA GLU A 24 1.60 -0.86 30.47
C GLU A 24 1.79 0.17 29.34
N TYR A 25 1.85 -0.25 28.07
CA TYR A 25 2.18 0.62 26.93
C TYR A 25 1.23 0.51 25.74
N GLN A 26 0.37 -0.50 25.68
CA GLN A 26 -0.42 -0.80 24.49
C GLN A 26 -1.76 -1.49 24.82
N ALA A 27 -2.70 -1.36 23.88
CA ALA A 27 -3.96 -2.08 23.92
C ALA A 27 -4.08 -3.00 22.70
N THR A 28 -4.30 -4.29 22.94
CA THR A 28 -4.38 -5.30 21.89
C THR A 28 -5.78 -5.90 21.81
N TYR A 29 -6.43 -5.73 20.66
CA TYR A 29 -7.68 -6.41 20.33
C TYR A 29 -7.36 -7.77 19.72
N HIS A 30 -8.01 -8.81 20.24
CA HIS A 30 -7.86 -10.17 19.74
C HIS A 30 -9.11 -10.59 18.97
N ASN A 31 -8.89 -11.32 17.88
CA ASN A 31 -9.96 -11.90 17.05
C ASN A 31 -10.94 -10.87 16.48
N LEU A 32 -10.45 -9.66 16.22
CA LEU A 32 -11.19 -8.61 15.53
C LEU A 32 -11.59 -9.07 14.11
N ARG A 33 -12.88 -9.02 13.79
CA ARG A 33 -13.43 -9.39 12.47
C ARG A 33 -14.32 -8.29 11.92
N ILE A 34 -13.79 -7.08 11.85
CA ILE A 34 -14.53 -5.91 11.38
C ILE A 34 -14.46 -5.82 9.86
N ILE A 35 -15.63 -5.68 9.24
CA ILE A 35 -15.72 -5.27 7.84
C ILE A 35 -15.65 -3.76 7.81
N ILE A 36 -14.53 -3.21 7.31
CA ILE A 36 -14.41 -1.78 7.06
C ILE A 36 -15.31 -1.45 5.86
N PRO A 37 -16.35 -0.59 5.99
CA PRO A 37 -17.30 -0.30 4.92
C PRO A 37 -16.71 0.63 3.84
N TYR A 38 -15.52 0.27 3.35
CA TYR A 38 -14.77 1.00 2.34
C TYR A 38 -15.26 0.62 0.94
N THR A 39 -15.58 1.62 0.13
CA THR A 39 -15.83 1.49 -1.31
C THR A 39 -14.77 2.31 -2.04
N GLY A 40 -13.99 1.68 -2.91
CA GLY A 40 -12.85 2.33 -3.56
C GLY A 40 -11.85 1.33 -4.12
N ARG A 41 -10.58 1.73 -4.21
CA ARG A 41 -9.49 0.88 -4.70
C ARG A 41 -8.33 0.89 -3.71
N ILE A 42 -7.78 -0.29 -3.43
CA ILE A 42 -6.57 -0.47 -2.63
C ILE A 42 -5.54 -1.17 -3.49
N ARG A 43 -4.32 -0.65 -3.54
CA ARG A 43 -3.16 -1.33 -4.12
C ARG A 43 -2.32 -1.96 -3.03
N ILE A 44 -2.00 -3.22 -3.19
CA ILE A 44 -1.07 -3.93 -2.31
C ILE A 44 0.11 -4.41 -3.14
N ALA A 45 1.32 -4.12 -2.66
CA ALA A 45 2.56 -4.55 -3.29
C ALA A 45 3.40 -5.33 -2.28
N ARG A 46 4.10 -6.37 -2.75
CA ARG A 46 5.00 -7.19 -1.93
C ARG A 46 6.22 -7.63 -2.73
N ASP A 47 7.19 -8.23 -2.03
CA ASP A 47 8.48 -8.65 -2.58
C ASP A 47 9.26 -7.45 -3.13
N PHE A 48 9.64 -6.57 -2.21
CA PHE A 48 10.44 -5.38 -2.52
C PHE A 48 11.76 -5.75 -3.19
N ILE A 49 12.15 -4.98 -4.21
CA ILE A 49 13.41 -5.14 -4.95
C ILE A 49 14.39 -4.09 -4.45
N SER A 50 15.41 -4.53 -3.69
CA SER A 50 16.41 -3.67 -3.04
C SER A 50 17.09 -2.68 -3.98
N ASP A 51 17.31 -3.08 -5.23
CA ASP A 51 18.01 -2.28 -6.23
C ASP A 51 17.25 -0.99 -6.60
N PHE A 52 15.97 -0.91 -6.24
CA PHE A 52 15.11 0.26 -6.47
C PHE A 52 14.82 1.05 -5.19
N LEU A 53 15.59 0.82 -4.12
CA LEU A 53 15.51 1.56 -2.87
C LEU A 53 15.89 3.03 -3.08
N PHE A 54 14.89 3.90 -2.93
CA PHE A 54 15.11 5.34 -2.80
C PHE A 54 15.01 5.76 -1.33
N ASN A 55 16.00 6.53 -0.86
CA ASN A 55 16.13 6.96 0.54
C ASN A 55 15.11 8.01 1.00
N MET A 56 14.18 8.46 0.15
CA MET A 56 13.23 9.54 0.45
C MET A 56 11.83 9.03 0.88
N GLY A 57 11.76 7.86 1.51
CA GLY A 57 10.60 7.42 2.31
C GLY A 57 9.38 6.87 1.56
N PHE A 58 9.30 6.99 0.23
CA PHE A 58 8.21 6.39 -0.55
C PHE A 58 8.72 5.37 -1.57
N GLN A 59 8.38 4.11 -1.37
CA GLN A 59 8.64 3.06 -2.36
C GLN A 59 7.45 2.98 -3.33
N LYS A 60 7.69 3.37 -4.57
CA LYS A 60 6.71 3.28 -5.65
C LYS A 60 6.34 1.81 -5.94
N PRO A 61 5.11 1.54 -6.43
CA PRO A 61 4.69 0.18 -6.76
C PRO A 61 5.63 -0.57 -7.74
N SER A 62 6.29 0.14 -8.67
CA SER A 62 7.24 -0.49 -9.60
C SER A 62 8.50 -1.06 -8.93
N SER A 63 8.78 -0.69 -7.68
CA SER A 63 9.89 -1.22 -6.89
C SER A 63 9.59 -2.60 -6.26
N TYR A 64 8.44 -3.19 -6.56
CA TYR A 64 8.01 -4.49 -6.05
C TYR A 64 7.83 -5.50 -7.18
N LYS A 65 8.00 -6.80 -6.89
CA LYS A 65 7.77 -7.86 -7.89
C LYS A 65 6.29 -8.17 -8.06
N THR A 66 5.53 -8.14 -6.97
CA THR A 66 4.11 -8.49 -6.97
C THR A 66 3.28 -7.26 -6.65
N VAL A 67 2.34 -6.91 -7.53
CA VAL A 67 1.44 -5.76 -7.34
C VAL A 67 0.01 -6.13 -7.72
N TYR A 68 -0.92 -5.89 -6.80
CA TYR A 68 -2.35 -6.13 -7.02
C TYR A 68 -3.17 -4.87 -6.77
N ASP A 69 -4.14 -4.62 -7.65
CA ASP A 69 -5.23 -3.67 -7.42
C ASP A 69 -6.48 -4.42 -7.00
N PHE A 70 -7.06 -4.01 -5.88
CA PHE A 70 -8.36 -4.50 -5.40
C PHE A 70 -9.38 -3.38 -5.54
N LYS A 71 -10.53 -3.67 -6.14
CA LYS A 71 -11.72 -2.82 -6.05
C LYS A 71 -12.60 -3.36 -4.95
N LEU A 72 -12.96 -2.49 -4.02
CA LEU A 72 -13.83 -2.82 -2.90
C LEU A 72 -15.17 -2.11 -3.04
N ASP A 73 -16.24 -2.79 -2.66
CA ASP A 73 -17.54 -2.19 -2.40
C ASP A 73 -18.05 -2.65 -1.02
N LYS A 74 -18.33 -1.68 -0.13
CA LYS A 74 -18.80 -1.91 1.24
C LYS A 74 -17.96 -2.95 1.99
N GLY A 75 -16.64 -2.85 1.83
CA GLY A 75 -15.66 -3.74 2.48
C GLY A 75 -15.48 -5.11 1.84
N LYS A 76 -16.13 -5.39 0.70
CA LYS A 76 -15.97 -6.65 -0.04
C LYS A 76 -15.15 -6.41 -1.30
N ILE A 77 -14.20 -7.31 -1.56
CA ILE A 77 -13.47 -7.32 -2.83
C ILE A 77 -14.44 -7.74 -3.93
N ILE A 78 -14.64 -6.86 -4.92
CA ILE A 78 -15.47 -7.12 -6.09
C ILE A 78 -14.63 -7.31 -7.36
N GLU A 79 -13.37 -6.88 -7.35
CA GLU A 79 -12.44 -7.06 -8.46
C GLU A 79 -11.01 -7.14 -7.91
N MET A 80 -10.18 -7.97 -8.53
CA MET A 80 -8.75 -8.07 -8.28
C MET A 80 -8.03 -8.09 -9.63
N LYS A 81 -7.08 -7.19 -9.83
CA LYS A 81 -6.24 -7.12 -11.03
C LYS A 81 -4.78 -7.28 -10.65
N ASP A 82 -4.11 -8.25 -11.27
CA ASP A 82 -2.65 -8.36 -11.22
C ASP A 82 -2.02 -7.27 -12.08
N ARG A 83 -1.15 -6.46 -11.49
CA ARG A 83 -0.40 -5.37 -12.14
C ARG A 83 1.11 -5.62 -12.12
N SER A 84 1.55 -6.84 -11.80
CA SER A 84 2.97 -7.17 -11.63
C SER A 84 3.77 -6.96 -12.93
N GLU A 85 3.16 -7.25 -14.08
CA GLU A 85 3.76 -7.01 -15.39
C GLU A 85 3.85 -5.52 -15.73
N ASP A 86 2.78 -4.75 -15.51
CA ASP A 86 2.78 -3.29 -15.67
C ASP A 86 3.89 -2.64 -14.81
N ALA A 87 3.99 -3.07 -13.55
CA ALA A 87 5.03 -2.63 -12.63
C ALA A 87 6.44 -2.97 -13.15
N ALA A 88 6.62 -4.11 -13.81
CA ALA A 88 7.87 -4.49 -14.44
C ALA A 88 8.24 -3.63 -15.65
N ILE A 89 7.27 -3.31 -16.51
CA ILE A 89 7.45 -2.42 -17.66
C ILE A 89 7.90 -1.04 -17.18
N VAL A 90 7.19 -0.47 -16.19
CA VAL A 90 7.54 0.83 -15.60
C VAL A 90 8.94 0.80 -14.99
N ARG A 91 9.24 -0.24 -14.21
CA ARG A 91 10.58 -0.42 -13.61
C ARG A 91 11.69 -0.42 -14.67
N ASN A 92 11.52 -1.19 -15.74
CA ASN A 92 12.49 -1.27 -16.83
C ASN A 92 12.65 0.07 -17.55
N TYR A 93 11.56 0.78 -17.82
CA TYR A 93 11.59 2.12 -18.41
C TYR A 93 12.38 3.11 -17.54
N LEU A 94 12.13 3.11 -16.23
CA LEU A 94 12.81 3.99 -15.28
C LEU A 94 14.31 3.68 -15.13
N HIS A 95 14.68 2.40 -15.24
CA HIS A 95 16.06 1.93 -15.16
C HIS A 95 16.87 2.25 -16.44
N ASN A 96 16.27 2.06 -17.62
CA ASN A 96 17.01 2.09 -18.90
C ASN A 96 17.08 3.48 -19.57
N THR A 97 16.30 4.47 -19.12
CA THR A 97 16.32 5.81 -19.70
C THR A 97 17.43 6.67 -19.07
N GLY A 98 18.30 7.25 -19.89
CA GLY A 98 19.34 8.20 -19.43
C GLY A 98 18.74 9.47 -18.81
N THR A 99 19.51 10.15 -17.94
CA THR A 99 19.05 11.29 -17.14
C THR A 99 19.20 12.61 -17.90
N THR A 100 18.29 12.90 -18.83
CA THR A 100 18.08 14.28 -19.31
C THR A 100 17.03 14.97 -18.43
N HIS A 101 17.00 16.31 -18.40
CA HIS A 101 16.06 17.07 -17.57
C HIS A 101 14.58 16.76 -17.89
N ILE A 102 14.27 16.57 -19.18
CA ILE A 102 12.94 16.15 -19.65
C ILE A 102 12.59 14.73 -19.18
N ASN A 103 13.55 13.81 -19.21
CA ASN A 103 13.36 12.45 -18.73
C ASN A 103 13.18 12.40 -17.20
N LEU A 104 13.84 13.28 -16.45
CA LEU A 104 13.72 13.34 -15.00
C LEU A 104 12.29 13.69 -14.55
N ILE A 105 11.68 14.73 -15.15
CA ILE A 105 10.29 15.11 -14.83
C ILE A 105 9.33 13.97 -15.17
N LYS A 106 9.51 13.32 -16.32
CA LYS A 106 8.71 12.13 -16.68
C LYS A 106 8.89 10.98 -15.68
N LYS A 107 10.11 10.73 -15.20
CA LYS A 107 10.40 9.69 -14.19
C LYS A 107 9.75 10.00 -12.83
N ILE A 108 9.75 11.27 -12.42
CA ILE A 108 9.10 11.73 -11.19
C ILE A 108 7.59 11.48 -11.30
N ASN A 109 6.95 11.99 -12.35
CA ASN A 109 5.50 11.84 -12.54
C ASN A 109 5.08 10.36 -12.64
N ALA A 110 5.81 9.54 -13.40
CA ALA A 110 5.54 8.10 -13.51
C ALA A 110 5.69 7.35 -12.17
N SER A 111 6.49 7.86 -11.23
CA SER A 111 6.65 7.25 -9.89
C SER A 111 5.47 7.53 -8.97
N PHE A 112 4.68 8.57 -9.25
CA PHE A 112 3.46 8.94 -8.51
C PHE A 112 2.17 8.53 -9.22
N LYS A 113 2.23 8.15 -10.50
CA LYS A 113 1.08 7.60 -11.22
C LYS A 113 0.70 6.23 -10.66
N LEU A 114 -0.57 6.11 -10.27
CA LEU A 114 -1.14 4.88 -9.77
C LEU A 114 -1.81 4.04 -10.88
N ASP A 115 -2.07 4.60 -12.05
CA ASP A 115 -2.71 3.89 -13.17
C ASP A 115 -1.74 2.97 -13.94
N PHE A 116 -0.42 3.21 -13.84
CA PHE A 116 0.63 2.62 -14.67
C PHE A 116 0.47 2.92 -16.18
N GLU A 117 -0.27 3.97 -16.52
CA GLU A 117 -0.53 4.36 -17.91
C GLU A 117 0.49 5.42 -18.37
N PHE A 118 1.14 5.13 -19.50
CA PHE A 118 1.98 6.10 -20.20
C PHE A 118 1.12 6.82 -21.24
N GLU A 119 0.90 8.11 -21.04
CA GLU A 119 0.42 9.02 -22.09
C GLU A 119 1.61 9.62 -22.85
#